data_AF-A0A072P7A6-F1
#
_entry.id   AF-A0A072P7A6-F1
#
_cell.length_a   1.000
_cell.length_b   1.000
_cell.length_c   1.000
_cell.angle_alpha   90.00
_cell.angle_beta   90.00
_cell.angle_gamma   90.00
#
_symmetry.space_group_name_H-M   'P 1'
#
loop_
_entity.id
_entity.type
_entity.pdbx_description
1 polymer ?
#
loop_
_entity_poly.entity_id
_entity_poly.type
_entity_poly.pdbx_seq_one_letter_code
_entity_poly.pdbx_strand_id
1 'polypeptide(L)'
;MCRNSDNGCIWAAAIRDCRERSDTLFHACVACQAYLSHGPSESFLKFYEQLLTSVQSDLHYPYQQLNDGTLGATVLLCTIGMLQGVPWTIHLKGMKAIFDVYDQLPPSINPGPLFSHCLGIMGVFDLERLNVGRTTTCLNIWQRYRKEKFGRSNNEIDGIEIISGLPRSLIDVFAVEVSASAEEALWLWPGYEGSITQCHLWESYRLAGVLDIRHRRKEKIGNDVERADRRMSNVSNDDVLRRGLSALDAIYNGREMAAYVVDKSRPRIHTLFPLFIMTLEVISAHQHRSWHPLLESWITIEAALDQTSNTRLAWQIIEDMIESLKMGFQYTPDQIAKMRGIEVLLL
;
A
#
# COMPACT_ATOMS: atom_id res chain seq x y z
N MET A 1 -15.99 2.95 -0.64
CA MET A 1 -15.73 3.61 -1.93
C MET A 1 -16.86 4.61 -2.20
N CYS A 2 -16.50 5.88 -2.39
CA CYS A 2 -17.30 7.08 -2.72
C CYS A 2 -18.80 7.09 -2.34
N ARG A 3 -19.14 7.74 -1.21
CA ARG A 3 -20.53 8.09 -0.86
C ARG A 3 -20.94 9.53 -1.21
N ASN A 4 -20.07 10.33 -1.82
CA ASN A 4 -20.43 11.68 -2.25
C ASN A 4 -20.52 11.74 -3.77
N SER A 5 -21.69 12.21 -4.22
CA SER A 5 -22.05 12.60 -5.57
C SER A 5 -21.28 13.84 -6.03
N ASP A 6 -19.96 13.86 -5.86
CA ASP A 6 -19.13 14.95 -6.35
C ASP A 6 -18.79 14.70 -7.81
N ASN A 7 -19.19 15.63 -8.67
CA ASN A 7 -18.93 15.67 -10.11
C ASN A 7 -17.44 15.72 -10.51
N GLY A 8 -16.50 15.42 -9.59
CA GLY A 8 -15.05 15.37 -9.81
C GLY A 8 -14.38 14.03 -9.49
N CYS A 9 -15.11 13.00 -9.04
CA CYS A 9 -14.50 11.69 -8.77
C CYS A 9 -14.36 10.87 -10.07
N ILE A 10 -13.12 10.64 -10.51
CA ILE A 10 -12.79 9.85 -11.72
C ILE A 10 -13.48 8.48 -11.69
N TRP A 11 -13.51 7.82 -10.53
CA TRP A 11 -14.23 6.55 -10.36
C TRP A 11 -15.74 6.69 -10.46
N ALA A 12 -16.35 7.76 -9.92
CA ALA A 12 -17.81 7.94 -10.04
C ALA A 12 -18.23 8.20 -11.49
N ALA A 13 -17.43 8.95 -12.25
CA ALA A 13 -17.63 9.14 -13.68
C ALA A 13 -17.44 7.83 -14.45
N ALA A 14 -16.35 7.09 -14.17
CA ALA A 14 -16.11 5.78 -14.78
C ALA A 14 -17.25 4.81 -14.48
N ILE A 15 -17.69 4.70 -13.22
CA ILE A 15 -18.75 3.80 -12.74
C ILE A 15 -20.10 4.06 -13.41
N ARG A 16 -20.48 5.34 -13.59
CA ARG A 16 -21.74 5.69 -14.27
C ARG A 16 -21.76 5.22 -15.72
N ASP A 17 -20.63 5.30 -16.41
CA ASP A 17 -20.52 4.96 -17.82
C ASP A 17 -20.01 3.51 -18.05
N CYS A 18 -19.69 2.77 -16.98
CA CYS A 18 -19.05 1.46 -17.04
C CYS A 18 -19.74 0.49 -17.98
N ARG A 19 -21.07 0.39 -17.88
CA ARG A 19 -21.85 -0.60 -18.64
C ARG A 19 -21.84 -0.32 -20.15
N GLU A 20 -21.69 0.93 -20.55
CA GLU A 20 -21.66 1.32 -21.96
C GLU A 20 -20.24 1.28 -22.54
N ARG A 21 -19.22 1.36 -21.67
CA ARG A 21 -17.82 1.48 -22.09
C ARG A 21 -16.99 0.21 -21.89
N SER A 22 -17.28 -0.64 -20.91
CA SER A 22 -16.48 -1.85 -20.62
C SER A 22 -17.25 -2.87 -19.78
N ASP A 23 -17.60 -3.99 -20.38
CA ASP A 23 -18.21 -5.14 -19.69
C ASP A 23 -17.31 -5.66 -18.56
N THR A 24 -15.99 -5.69 -18.78
CA THR A 24 -14.99 -6.12 -17.78
C THR A 24 -15.03 -5.24 -16.53
N LEU A 25 -15.08 -3.91 -16.70
CA LEU A 25 -15.17 -2.99 -15.57
C LEU A 25 -16.52 -3.12 -14.84
N PHE A 26 -17.60 -3.33 -15.59
CA PHE A 26 -18.91 -3.58 -15.00
C PHE A 26 -18.90 -4.85 -14.12
N HIS A 27 -18.39 -5.97 -14.63
CA HIS A 27 -18.23 -7.20 -13.85
C HIS A 27 -17.40 -6.96 -12.59
N ALA A 28 -16.34 -6.14 -12.68
CA ALA A 28 -15.50 -5.80 -11.54
C ALA A 28 -16.26 -5.03 -10.46
N CYS A 29 -17.03 -4.02 -10.85
CA CYS A 29 -17.86 -3.25 -9.92
C CYS A 29 -18.92 -4.14 -9.24
N VAL A 30 -19.58 -5.02 -9.99
CA VAL A 30 -20.60 -5.92 -9.45
C VAL A 30 -20.00 -6.93 -8.48
N ALA A 31 -18.86 -7.55 -8.83
CA ALA A 31 -18.15 -8.46 -7.94
C ALA A 31 -17.69 -7.77 -6.65
N CYS A 32 -17.11 -6.57 -6.77
CA CYS A 32 -16.69 -5.78 -5.61
C CYS A 32 -17.87 -5.41 -4.71
N GLN A 33 -18.98 -4.95 -5.30
CA GLN A 33 -20.19 -4.61 -4.55
C GLN A 33 -20.81 -5.84 -3.87
N ALA A 34 -20.86 -6.98 -4.56
CA ALA A 34 -21.36 -8.24 -3.99
C ALA A 34 -20.53 -8.67 -2.78
N TYR A 35 -19.19 -8.55 -2.88
CA TYR A 35 -18.29 -8.83 -1.76
C TYR A 35 -18.51 -7.87 -0.59
N LEU A 36 -18.60 -6.56 -0.86
CA LEU A 36 -18.81 -5.55 0.20
C LEU A 36 -20.17 -5.69 0.88
N SER A 37 -21.21 -6.13 0.16
CA SER A 37 -22.56 -6.31 0.70
C SER A 37 -22.71 -7.60 1.50
N HIS A 38 -22.11 -8.70 1.04
CA HIS A 38 -22.44 -10.05 1.52
C HIS A 38 -21.23 -10.94 1.81
N GLY A 39 -20.01 -10.41 1.68
CA GLY A 39 -18.77 -11.20 1.81
C GLY A 39 -18.64 -12.28 0.73
N PRO A 40 -17.93 -13.39 1.02
CA PRO A 40 -17.71 -14.49 0.08
C PRO A 40 -18.98 -15.34 -0.07
N SER A 41 -19.95 -14.83 -0.83
CA SER A 41 -21.23 -15.49 -1.14
C SER A 41 -21.19 -16.20 -2.51
N GLU A 42 -22.13 -17.11 -2.77
CA GLU A 42 -22.28 -17.75 -4.09
C GLU A 42 -22.48 -16.71 -5.21
N SER A 43 -23.25 -15.65 -4.94
CA SER A 43 -23.43 -14.55 -5.88
C SER A 43 -22.11 -13.82 -6.16
N PHE A 44 -21.31 -13.55 -5.12
CA PHE A 44 -19.97 -12.99 -5.30
C PHE A 44 -19.09 -13.89 -6.16
N LEU A 45 -19.03 -15.20 -5.87
CA LEU A 45 -18.20 -16.15 -6.60
C LEU A 45 -18.53 -16.17 -8.10
N LYS A 46 -19.83 -16.17 -8.44
CA LYS A 46 -20.29 -16.09 -9.83
C LYS A 46 -19.78 -14.84 -10.54
N PHE A 47 -19.92 -13.67 -9.92
CA PHE A 47 -19.44 -12.41 -10.53
C PHE A 47 -17.92 -12.33 -10.57
N TYR A 48 -17.23 -12.91 -9.59
CA TYR A 48 -15.79 -12.96 -9.53
C TYR A 48 -15.20 -13.85 -10.64
N GLU A 49 -15.82 -15.00 -10.91
CA GLU A 49 -15.42 -15.88 -12.03
C GLU A 49 -15.64 -15.19 -13.40
N GLN A 50 -16.77 -14.50 -13.56
CA GLN A 50 -17.04 -13.70 -14.76
C GLN A 50 -15.99 -12.60 -14.96
N LEU A 51 -15.64 -11.88 -13.88
CA LEU A 51 -14.60 -10.87 -13.89
C LEU A 51 -13.24 -11.44 -14.30
N LEU A 52 -12.81 -12.55 -13.70
CA LEU A 52 -11.53 -13.19 -14.02
C LEU A 52 -11.48 -13.60 -15.50
N THR A 53 -12.54 -14.22 -15.99
CA THR A 53 -12.65 -14.64 -17.40
C THR A 53 -12.60 -13.43 -18.34
N SER A 54 -13.31 -12.35 -17.99
CA SER A 54 -13.35 -11.11 -18.77
C SER A 54 -11.98 -10.43 -18.84
N VAL A 55 -11.29 -10.30 -17.71
CA VAL A 55 -9.94 -9.72 -17.65
C VAL A 55 -8.94 -10.60 -18.41
N GLN A 56 -9.01 -11.91 -18.28
CA GLN A 56 -8.16 -12.82 -19.04
C GLN A 56 -8.42 -12.68 -20.55
N SER A 57 -9.68 -12.62 -20.97
CA SER A 57 -10.06 -12.43 -22.37
C SER A 57 -9.48 -11.12 -22.92
N ASP A 58 -9.67 -10.00 -22.21
CA ASP A 58 -9.13 -8.68 -22.59
C ASP A 58 -7.61 -8.70 -22.77
N LEU A 59 -6.89 -9.44 -21.92
CA LEU A 59 -5.43 -9.57 -22.00
C LEU A 59 -4.95 -10.43 -23.18
N HIS A 60 -5.81 -11.26 -23.78
CA HIS A 60 -5.47 -12.07 -24.96
C HIS A 60 -5.76 -11.36 -26.30
N TYR A 61 -6.57 -10.29 -26.30
CA TYR A 61 -6.82 -9.53 -27.52
C TYR A 61 -5.58 -8.76 -27.99
N PRO A 62 -5.43 -8.52 -29.32
CA PRO A 62 -4.35 -7.70 -29.85
C PRO A 62 -4.31 -6.35 -29.13
N TYR A 63 -3.13 -5.99 -28.63
CA TYR A 63 -2.88 -4.90 -27.69
C TYR A 63 -3.41 -3.50 -28.08
N GLN A 64 -3.86 -3.31 -29.33
CA GLN A 64 -4.44 -2.08 -29.86
C GLN A 64 -5.89 -1.82 -29.40
N GLN A 65 -6.51 -2.74 -28.64
CA GLN A 65 -7.91 -2.61 -28.15
C GLN A 65 -8.05 -2.61 -26.63
N LEU A 66 -6.95 -2.51 -25.87
CA LEU A 66 -7.01 -2.46 -24.41
C LEU A 66 -7.67 -1.17 -23.94
N ASN A 67 -8.78 -1.31 -23.22
CA ASN A 67 -9.61 -0.23 -22.74
C ASN A 67 -9.22 0.14 -21.30
N ASP A 68 -9.30 1.43 -20.95
CA ASP A 68 -9.18 1.95 -19.58
C ASP A 68 -10.02 1.14 -18.56
N GLY A 69 -11.15 0.57 -19.01
CA GLY A 69 -12.00 -0.31 -18.21
C GLY A 69 -11.31 -1.59 -17.71
N THR A 70 -10.47 -2.23 -18.53
CA THR A 70 -9.70 -3.41 -18.13
C THR A 70 -8.71 -3.09 -17.01
N LEU A 71 -8.11 -1.89 -17.07
CA LEU A 71 -7.22 -1.43 -15.99
C LEU A 71 -7.98 -1.20 -14.69
N GLY A 72 -9.11 -0.50 -14.77
CA GLY A 72 -9.97 -0.28 -13.61
C GLY A 72 -10.45 -1.58 -12.99
N ALA A 73 -10.81 -2.56 -13.83
CA ALA A 73 -11.23 -3.88 -13.41
C ALA A 73 -10.13 -4.63 -12.64
N THR A 74 -8.88 -4.48 -13.09
CA THR A 74 -7.75 -5.15 -12.45
C THR A 74 -7.35 -4.49 -11.12
N VAL A 75 -7.48 -3.16 -11.00
CA VAL A 75 -7.35 -2.48 -9.69
C VAL A 75 -8.40 -3.03 -8.70
N LEU A 76 -9.63 -3.22 -9.16
CA LEU A 76 -10.69 -3.80 -8.34
C LEU A 76 -10.44 -5.28 -8.01
N LEU A 77 -9.86 -6.07 -8.93
CA LEU A 77 -9.42 -7.44 -8.64
C LEU A 77 -8.38 -7.48 -7.52
N CYS A 78 -7.34 -6.64 -7.59
CA CYS A 78 -6.36 -6.53 -6.52
C CYS A 78 -7.03 -6.16 -5.19
N THR A 79 -7.96 -5.20 -5.24
CA THR A 79 -8.71 -4.76 -4.05
C THR A 79 -9.55 -5.90 -3.46
N ILE A 80 -10.27 -6.67 -4.27
CA ILE A 80 -11.04 -7.84 -3.81
C ILE A 80 -10.10 -8.87 -3.17
N GLY A 81 -8.94 -9.12 -3.77
CA GLY A 81 -7.93 -10.00 -3.22
C GLY A 81 -7.44 -9.56 -1.84
N MET A 82 -7.13 -8.26 -1.67
CA MET A 82 -6.77 -7.68 -0.36
C MET A 82 -7.90 -7.81 0.67
N LEU A 83 -9.15 -7.55 0.25
CA LEU A 83 -10.32 -7.66 1.12
C LEU A 83 -10.56 -9.11 1.60
N GLN A 84 -10.11 -10.10 0.81
CA GLN A 84 -10.17 -11.52 1.16
C GLN A 84 -8.91 -12.02 1.88
N GLY A 85 -7.80 -11.31 1.79
CA GLY A 85 -6.51 -11.76 2.30
C GLY A 85 -5.83 -12.83 1.44
N VAL A 86 -6.25 -12.98 0.18
CA VAL A 86 -5.67 -13.96 -0.75
C VAL A 86 -4.54 -13.31 -1.57
N PRO A 87 -3.62 -14.11 -2.15
CA PRO A 87 -2.59 -13.56 -3.02
C PRO A 87 -3.20 -12.77 -4.18
N TRP A 88 -2.83 -11.48 -4.27
CA TRP A 88 -3.47 -10.52 -5.16
C TRP A 88 -2.45 -9.81 -6.06
N THR A 89 -1.17 -9.83 -5.69
CA THR A 89 -0.09 -9.23 -6.50
C THR A 89 0.10 -9.94 -7.84
N ILE A 90 -0.39 -11.18 -7.98
CA ILE A 90 -0.46 -11.91 -9.25
C ILE A 90 -1.25 -11.14 -10.33
N HIS A 91 -2.27 -10.37 -9.93
CA HIS A 91 -3.08 -9.59 -10.87
C HIS A 91 -2.33 -8.37 -11.40
N LEU A 92 -1.27 -7.89 -10.73
CA LEU A 92 -0.40 -6.83 -11.23
C LEU A 92 0.37 -7.27 -12.50
N LYS A 93 0.62 -8.57 -12.68
CA LYS A 93 1.37 -9.08 -13.85
C LYS A 93 0.66 -8.82 -15.17
N GLY A 94 -0.66 -9.02 -15.22
CA GLY A 94 -1.46 -8.72 -16.41
C GLY A 94 -1.38 -7.24 -16.80
N MET A 95 -1.25 -6.36 -15.81
CA MET A 95 -1.18 -4.91 -16.00
C MET A 95 0.18 -4.45 -16.50
N LYS A 96 1.26 -5.11 -16.09
CA LYS A 96 2.57 -4.86 -16.67
C LYS A 96 2.56 -5.09 -18.18
N ALA A 97 1.86 -6.11 -18.67
CA ALA A 97 1.74 -6.35 -20.10
C ALA A 97 1.03 -5.19 -20.83
N ILE A 98 -0.07 -4.66 -20.25
CA ILE A 98 -0.79 -3.49 -20.78
C ILE A 98 0.11 -2.26 -20.78
N PHE A 99 0.86 -2.04 -19.69
CA PHE A 99 1.75 -0.91 -19.56
C PHE A 99 2.96 -1.00 -20.50
N ASP A 100 3.52 -2.19 -20.72
CA ASP A 100 4.62 -2.43 -21.67
C ASP A 100 4.24 -2.11 -23.12
N VAL A 101 2.96 -2.28 -23.47
CA VAL A 101 2.42 -1.85 -24.77
C VAL A 101 2.31 -0.34 -24.83
N TYR A 102 1.78 0.26 -23.76
CA TYR A 102 1.57 1.70 -23.70
C TYR A 102 2.89 2.47 -23.83
N ASP A 103 3.95 2.00 -23.17
CA ASP A 103 5.31 2.53 -23.30
C ASP A 103 5.85 2.49 -24.75
N GLN A 104 5.32 1.60 -25.61
CA GLN A 104 5.70 1.48 -27.02
C GLN A 104 4.85 2.35 -27.95
N LEU A 105 3.75 2.94 -27.45
CA LEU A 105 2.89 3.79 -28.27
C LEU A 105 3.54 5.16 -28.52
N PRO A 106 3.25 5.81 -29.66
CA PRO A 106 3.75 7.15 -29.93
C PRO A 106 3.35 8.15 -28.83
N PRO A 107 4.20 9.14 -28.48
CA PRO A 107 3.92 10.14 -27.45
C PRO A 107 2.63 10.96 -27.68
N SER A 108 2.11 10.97 -28.91
CA SER A 108 0.85 11.64 -29.27
C SER A 108 -0.40 10.94 -28.73
N ILE A 109 -0.30 9.66 -28.35
CA ILE A 109 -1.41 8.92 -27.74
C ILE A 109 -1.33 9.13 -26.23
N ASN A 110 -2.09 10.11 -25.71
CA ASN A 110 -2.17 10.32 -24.27
C ASN A 110 -3.13 9.33 -23.62
N PRO A 111 -2.79 8.80 -22.42
CA PRO A 111 -3.65 7.87 -21.73
C PRO A 111 -4.85 8.64 -21.19
N GLY A 112 -6.01 7.98 -21.10
CA GLY A 112 -7.17 8.58 -20.46
C GLY A 112 -6.91 8.95 -18.97
N PRO A 113 -7.70 9.84 -18.37
CA PRO A 113 -7.58 10.18 -16.96
C PRO A 113 -7.72 8.96 -16.04
N LEU A 114 -8.60 8.00 -16.40
CA LEU A 114 -8.80 6.76 -15.65
C LEU A 114 -7.54 5.87 -15.72
N PHE A 115 -6.96 5.71 -16.91
CA PHE A 115 -5.70 4.98 -17.09
C PHE A 115 -4.58 5.54 -16.20
N SER A 116 -4.36 6.86 -16.26
CA SER A 116 -3.31 7.53 -15.47
C SER A 116 -3.55 7.41 -13.97
N HIS A 117 -4.81 7.43 -13.55
CA HIS A 117 -5.20 7.23 -12.16
C HIS A 117 -4.93 5.77 -11.73
N CYS A 118 -5.42 4.79 -12.47
CA CYS A 118 -5.20 3.36 -12.20
C CYS A 118 -3.71 3.01 -12.13
N LEU A 119 -2.87 3.54 -13.02
CA LEU A 119 -1.42 3.34 -12.94
C LEU A 119 -0.80 3.87 -11.65
N GLY A 120 -1.26 5.03 -11.17
CA GLY A 120 -0.82 5.57 -9.89
C GLY A 120 -1.15 4.62 -8.74
N ILE A 121 -2.40 4.12 -8.67
CA ILE A 121 -2.84 3.14 -7.66
C ILE A 121 -2.00 1.87 -7.73
N MET A 122 -1.81 1.33 -8.93
CA MET A 122 -1.07 0.09 -9.12
C MET A 122 0.41 0.25 -8.81
N GLY A 123 0.98 1.42 -9.10
CA GLY A 123 2.34 1.76 -8.70
C GLY A 123 2.51 1.70 -7.18
N VAL A 124 1.54 2.20 -6.42
CA VAL A 124 1.53 2.12 -4.96
C VAL A 124 1.34 0.69 -4.46
N PHE A 125 0.40 -0.06 -5.06
CA PHE A 125 0.18 -1.47 -4.72
C PHE A 125 1.42 -2.35 -5.00
N ASP A 126 2.21 -1.99 -6.00
CA ASP A 126 3.41 -2.73 -6.38
C ASP A 126 4.62 -2.48 -5.44
N LEU A 127 4.53 -1.53 -4.52
CA LEU A 127 5.64 -1.20 -3.61
C LEU A 127 5.92 -2.34 -2.64
N GLU A 128 7.07 -3.00 -2.82
CA GLU A 128 7.49 -4.16 -2.01
C GLU A 128 7.45 -3.89 -0.50
N ARG A 129 7.88 -2.69 -0.06
CA ARG A 129 7.94 -2.34 1.37
C ARG A 129 6.58 -2.19 2.05
N LEU A 130 5.54 -1.90 1.26
CA LEU A 130 4.17 -1.81 1.77
C LEU A 130 3.45 -3.16 1.67
N ASN A 131 4.13 -4.23 1.26
CA ASN A 131 3.54 -5.55 1.12
C ASN A 131 4.20 -6.54 2.07
N VAL A 132 3.38 -7.41 2.66
CA VAL A 132 3.83 -8.55 3.47
C VAL A 132 3.26 -9.84 2.88
N GLY A 133 4.09 -10.86 2.73
CA GLY A 133 3.70 -12.16 2.18
C GLY A 133 3.71 -12.23 0.66
N ARG A 134 4.21 -11.19 -0.02
CA ARG A 134 4.20 -11.09 -1.48
C ARG A 134 4.84 -12.33 -2.13
N THR A 135 4.12 -12.92 -3.06
CA THR A 135 4.51 -14.12 -3.82
C THR A 135 5.15 -13.81 -5.17
N THR A 136 4.96 -12.59 -5.67
CA THR A 136 5.47 -12.14 -6.97
C THR A 136 6.63 -11.16 -6.84
N THR A 137 7.49 -11.06 -7.85
CA THR A 137 8.51 -10.00 -7.89
C THR A 137 7.86 -8.62 -8.03
N CYS A 138 8.46 -7.60 -7.42
CA CYS A 138 8.10 -6.20 -7.68
C CYS A 138 8.26 -5.89 -9.18
N LEU A 139 7.28 -5.20 -9.77
CA LEU A 139 7.25 -4.87 -11.20
C LEU A 139 7.78 -3.45 -11.49
N ASN A 140 8.13 -2.70 -10.44
CA ASN A 140 8.59 -1.32 -10.46
C ASN A 140 7.63 -0.37 -11.20
N ILE A 141 6.31 -0.62 -11.08
CA ILE A 141 5.28 0.15 -11.81
C ILE A 141 5.37 1.64 -11.44
N TRP A 142 5.53 1.98 -10.16
CA TRP A 142 5.63 3.37 -9.70
C TRP A 142 6.79 4.14 -10.35
N GLN A 143 7.98 3.54 -10.38
CA GLN A 143 9.17 4.18 -10.95
C GLN A 143 8.98 4.48 -12.44
N ARG A 144 8.36 3.55 -13.18
CA ARG A 144 8.11 3.75 -14.61
C ARG A 144 7.03 4.81 -14.84
N TYR A 145 5.92 4.73 -14.11
CA TYR A 145 4.86 5.74 -14.12
C TYR A 145 5.41 7.15 -13.89
N ARG A 146 6.32 7.30 -12.91
CA ARG A 146 6.95 8.60 -12.64
C ARG A 146 7.84 9.04 -13.79
N LYS A 147 8.71 8.18 -14.33
CA LYS A 147 9.57 8.52 -15.49
C LYS A 147 8.76 9.03 -16.69
N GLU A 148 7.63 8.40 -17.00
CA GLU A 148 6.75 8.85 -18.07
C GLU A 148 6.15 10.24 -17.79
N LYS A 149 5.66 10.47 -16.56
CA LYS A 149 5.11 11.78 -16.19
C LYS A 149 6.15 12.90 -16.20
N PHE A 150 7.37 12.61 -15.72
CA PHE A 150 8.51 13.53 -15.81
C PHE A 150 8.80 13.96 -17.27
N GLY A 151 8.61 13.05 -18.23
CA GLY A 151 8.80 13.36 -19.65
C GLY A 151 7.68 14.18 -20.30
N ARG A 152 6.47 14.22 -19.71
CA ARG A 152 5.27 14.78 -20.36
C ARG A 152 4.79 16.11 -19.79
N SER A 153 5.01 16.41 -18.50
CA SER A 153 4.63 17.72 -17.93
C SER A 153 5.30 18.00 -16.58
N ASN A 154 5.86 19.20 -16.40
CA ASN A 154 6.51 19.59 -15.14
C ASN A 154 5.55 19.85 -13.96
N ASN A 155 4.24 20.05 -14.23
CA ASN A 155 3.30 20.54 -13.21
C ASN A 155 2.57 19.44 -12.40
N GLU A 156 2.65 18.16 -12.78
CA GLU A 156 2.06 17.04 -12.01
C GLU A 156 3.09 16.14 -11.32
N ILE A 157 4.36 16.57 -11.32
CA ILE A 157 5.49 15.80 -10.79
C ILE A 157 5.39 15.60 -9.29
N ASP A 158 4.83 16.57 -8.58
CA ASP A 158 4.83 16.62 -7.12
C ASP A 158 3.40 16.56 -6.54
N GLY A 159 3.27 16.53 -5.21
CA GLY A 159 1.97 16.50 -4.54
C GLY A 159 1.68 15.19 -3.81
N ILE A 160 0.45 15.09 -3.33
CA ILE A 160 -0.03 13.95 -2.54
C ILE A 160 -0.67 12.92 -3.48
N GLU A 161 -0.26 11.67 -3.35
CA GLU A 161 -0.92 10.53 -4.00
C GLU A 161 -2.24 10.24 -3.26
N ILE A 162 -3.32 10.10 -4.02
CA ILE A 162 -4.69 10.16 -3.49
C ILE A 162 -5.04 8.92 -2.65
N ILE A 163 -4.55 7.74 -3.02
CA ILE A 163 -4.90 6.47 -2.35
C ILE A 163 -4.16 6.30 -1.04
N SER A 164 -2.85 6.52 -1.05
CA SER A 164 -2.00 6.39 0.14
C SER A 164 -2.06 7.61 1.05
N GLY A 165 -2.41 8.79 0.51
CA GLY A 165 -2.31 10.06 1.23
C GLY A 165 -0.85 10.50 1.49
N LEU A 166 0.11 9.86 0.83
CA LEU A 166 1.55 10.16 0.98
C LEU A 166 2.04 11.13 -0.10
N PRO A 167 3.06 11.95 0.18
CA PRO A 167 3.72 12.75 -0.83
C PRO A 167 4.37 11.83 -1.86
N ARG A 168 4.15 12.10 -3.14
CA ARG A 168 4.72 11.32 -4.23
C ARG A 168 6.25 11.24 -4.14
N SER A 169 6.90 12.29 -3.64
CA SER A 169 8.35 12.31 -3.35
C SER A 169 8.76 11.28 -2.30
N LEU A 170 7.92 11.02 -1.30
CA LEU A 170 8.20 10.00 -0.28
C LEU A 170 7.99 8.61 -0.88
N ILE A 171 6.96 8.44 -1.71
CA ILE A 171 6.70 7.19 -2.44
C ILE A 171 7.85 6.86 -3.40
N ASP A 172 8.46 7.86 -4.03
CA ASP A 172 9.67 7.67 -4.85
C ASP A 172 10.79 7.04 -4.05
N VAL A 173 11.01 7.52 -2.82
CA VAL A 173 11.98 6.93 -1.91
C VAL A 173 11.56 5.50 -1.57
N PHE A 174 10.28 5.21 -1.35
CA PHE A 174 9.73 3.86 -1.11
C PHE A 174 9.84 2.90 -2.30
N ALA A 175 9.91 3.42 -3.52
CA ALA A 175 9.98 2.63 -4.73
C ALA A 175 11.41 2.17 -5.06
N VAL A 176 12.45 2.75 -4.45
CA VAL A 176 13.85 2.31 -4.65
C VAL A 176 14.08 0.96 -3.96
N GLU A 177 14.94 0.12 -4.54
CA GLU A 177 15.34 -1.15 -3.94
C GLU A 177 15.99 -0.96 -2.56
N VAL A 178 15.72 -1.89 -1.65
CA VAL A 178 16.30 -1.92 -0.29
C VAL A 178 17.83 -1.94 -0.37
N SER A 179 18.44 -0.80 -0.07
CA SER A 179 19.88 -0.55 -0.21
C SER A 179 20.31 0.52 0.77
N ALA A 180 21.62 0.63 1.04
CA ALA A 180 22.25 1.74 1.76
C ALA A 180 21.65 3.10 1.38
N SER A 181 21.66 3.41 0.09
CA SER A 181 21.16 4.67 -0.47
C SER A 181 19.68 4.93 -0.20
N ALA A 182 18.84 3.89 -0.08
CA ALA A 182 17.42 4.07 0.23
C ALA A 182 17.18 4.59 1.66
N GLU A 183 18.00 4.18 2.64
CA GLU A 183 17.90 4.72 4.01
C GLU A 183 18.40 6.17 4.06
N GLU A 184 19.50 6.46 3.38
CA GLU A 184 20.03 7.83 3.26
C GLU A 184 18.98 8.75 2.61
N ALA A 185 18.31 8.29 1.55
CA ALA A 185 17.23 9.02 0.90
C ALA A 185 16.05 9.30 1.86
N LEU A 186 15.71 8.40 2.78
CA LEU A 186 14.70 8.66 3.81
C LEU A 186 15.17 9.68 4.86
N TRP A 187 16.47 9.71 5.17
CA TRP A 187 17.04 10.72 6.07
C TRP A 187 17.12 12.11 5.44
N LEU A 188 17.40 12.16 4.14
CA LEU A 188 17.51 13.39 3.35
C LEU A 188 16.18 13.87 2.76
N TRP A 189 15.09 13.11 2.92
CA TRP A 189 13.79 13.50 2.40
C TRP A 189 13.34 14.83 3.05
N PRO A 190 13.08 15.90 2.26
CA PRO A 190 12.93 17.25 2.78
C PRO A 190 11.59 17.53 3.48
N GLY A 191 10.68 16.55 3.49
CA GLY A 191 9.29 16.77 3.87
C GLY A 191 8.43 17.20 2.67
N TYR A 192 7.16 17.49 2.97
CA TYR A 192 6.21 18.08 2.03
C TYR A 192 5.30 19.04 2.80
N GLU A 193 4.69 20.01 2.12
CA GLU A 193 3.76 20.95 2.75
C GLU A 193 2.41 20.28 3.00
N GLY A 194 1.89 20.36 4.23
CA GLY A 194 0.63 19.78 4.63
C GLY A 194 0.16 20.26 6.00
N SER A 195 -1.02 19.80 6.42
CA SER A 195 -1.50 20.01 7.79
C SER A 195 -0.59 19.34 8.82
N ILE A 196 -0.63 19.79 10.07
CA ILE A 196 0.18 19.23 11.17
C ILE A 196 0.01 17.70 11.27
N THR A 197 -1.23 17.20 11.18
CA THR A 197 -1.50 15.76 11.21
C THR A 197 -0.90 15.02 10.01
N GLN A 198 -0.94 15.62 8.82
CA GLN A 198 -0.29 15.04 7.64
C GLN A 198 1.24 15.00 7.78
N CYS A 199 1.84 16.06 8.32
CA CYS A 199 3.28 16.09 8.59
C CYS A 199 3.70 14.96 9.55
N HIS A 200 2.94 14.73 10.63
CA HIS A 200 3.19 13.61 11.53
C HIS A 200 2.97 12.24 10.87
N LEU A 201 1.94 12.12 10.03
CA LEU A 201 1.73 10.90 9.24
C LEU A 201 2.96 10.61 8.37
N TRP A 202 3.40 11.57 7.58
CA TRP A 202 4.51 11.37 6.66
C TRP A 202 5.84 11.13 7.39
N GLU A 203 6.07 11.80 8.53
CA GLU A 203 7.23 11.54 9.39
C GLU A 203 7.19 10.12 9.98
N SER A 204 6.03 9.64 10.42
CA SER A 204 5.88 8.26 10.91
C SER A 204 6.17 7.22 9.83
N TYR A 205 5.71 7.44 8.59
CA TYR A 205 6.06 6.59 7.44
C TYR A 205 7.56 6.61 7.17
N ARG A 206 8.18 7.79 7.14
CA ARG A 206 9.61 7.94 6.88
C ARG A 206 10.44 7.17 7.91
N LEU A 207 10.13 7.33 9.20
CA LEU A 207 10.83 6.66 10.29
C LEU A 207 10.58 5.14 10.30
N ALA A 208 9.35 4.71 10.04
CA ALA A 208 9.04 3.29 9.84
C ALA A 208 9.79 2.70 8.64
N GLY A 209 9.91 3.45 7.54
CA GLY A 209 10.70 3.05 6.38
C GLY A 209 12.19 2.85 6.71
N VAL A 210 12.76 3.67 7.59
CA VAL A 210 14.14 3.48 8.06
C VAL A 210 14.26 2.16 8.84
N LEU A 211 13.34 1.89 9.76
CA LEU A 211 13.32 0.64 10.54
C LEU A 211 13.13 -0.59 9.63
N ASP A 212 12.19 -0.54 8.68
CA ASP A 212 11.94 -1.61 7.70
C ASP A 212 13.19 -1.92 6.85
N ILE A 213 13.87 -0.90 6.33
CA ILE A 213 15.11 -1.10 5.57
C ILE A 213 16.18 -1.78 6.43
N ARG A 214 16.36 -1.34 7.67
CA ARG A 214 17.34 -1.95 8.60
C ARG A 214 16.97 -3.39 8.92
N HIS A 215 15.69 -3.69 9.11
CA HIS A 215 15.19 -5.05 9.36
C HIS A 215 15.48 -5.97 8.17
N ARG A 216 15.06 -5.59 6.96
CA ARG A 216 15.25 -6.39 5.74
C ARG A 216 16.72 -6.55 5.34
N ARG A 217 17.59 -5.60 5.68
CA ARG A 217 19.05 -5.76 5.49
C ARG A 217 19.64 -6.82 6.40
N LYS A 218 19.24 -6.85 7.69
CA LYS A 218 19.66 -7.91 8.62
C LYS A 218 19.27 -9.29 8.11
N GLU A 219 18.07 -9.41 7.53
CA GLU A 219 17.59 -10.65 6.92
C GLU A 219 18.42 -11.08 5.68
N LYS A 220 18.72 -10.14 4.76
CA LYS A 220 19.43 -10.45 3.51
C LYS A 220 20.90 -10.81 3.69
N ILE A 221 21.58 -10.23 4.69
CA ILE A 221 23.05 -10.31 4.80
C ILE A 221 23.49 -11.27 5.91
N GLY A 222 22.58 -11.74 6.79
CA GLY A 222 22.96 -12.54 7.96
C GLY A 222 23.87 -11.77 8.93
N ASN A 223 24.51 -12.47 9.88
CA ASN A 223 25.31 -11.85 10.95
C ASN A 223 26.66 -11.23 10.50
N ASP A 224 27.03 -11.25 9.22
CA ASP A 224 28.36 -10.79 8.74
C ASP A 224 28.49 -9.25 8.58
N VAL A 225 27.59 -8.47 9.21
CA VAL A 225 27.38 -7.02 8.97
C VAL A 225 28.14 -6.09 9.93
N GLU A 226 28.84 -6.57 10.95
CA GLU A 226 29.53 -5.67 11.90
C GLU A 226 30.60 -4.74 11.25
N ARG A 227 31.01 -5.02 10.00
CA ARG A 227 32.03 -4.23 9.28
C ARG A 227 31.50 -3.21 8.27
N ALA A 228 30.26 -3.34 7.77
CA ALA A 228 29.70 -2.40 6.79
C ALA A 228 28.84 -1.29 7.44
N ASP A 229 28.27 -1.54 8.62
CA ASP A 229 27.35 -0.63 9.33
C ASP A 229 28.00 0.66 9.87
N ARG A 230 29.33 0.74 9.98
CA ARG A 230 30.00 1.90 10.60
C ARG A 230 29.98 3.19 9.78
N ARG A 231 29.40 3.20 8.57
CA ARG A 231 29.40 4.38 7.70
C ARG A 231 28.04 5.05 7.56
N MET A 232 26.95 4.49 8.10
CA MET A 232 25.60 4.97 7.76
C MET A 232 24.72 5.15 9.00
N SER A 233 24.45 6.43 9.29
CA SER A 233 23.58 6.96 10.35
C SER A 233 23.95 6.55 11.79
N ASN A 234 24.53 7.48 12.54
CA ASN A 234 24.80 7.35 13.99
C ASN A 234 23.53 7.19 14.85
N VAL A 235 22.33 7.19 14.26
CA VAL A 235 21.05 7.19 14.98
C VAL A 235 20.61 5.75 15.24
N SER A 236 20.49 5.39 16.52
CA SER A 236 20.08 4.05 16.96
C SER A 236 18.64 3.72 16.56
N ASN A 237 18.31 2.42 16.44
CA ASN A 237 16.93 1.99 16.20
C ASN A 237 15.98 2.53 17.29
N ASP A 238 16.43 2.58 18.54
CA ASP A 238 15.65 3.12 19.66
C ASP A 238 15.30 4.60 19.47
N ASP A 239 16.24 5.41 18.97
CA ASP A 239 15.97 6.83 18.71
C ASP A 239 14.98 7.02 17.55
N VAL A 240 15.13 6.22 16.49
CA VAL A 240 14.17 6.20 15.36
C VAL A 240 12.79 5.80 15.85
N LEU A 241 12.71 4.74 16.66
CA LEU A 241 11.47 4.21 17.23
C LEU A 241 10.79 5.23 18.15
N ARG A 242 11.52 5.87 19.07
CA ARG A 242 10.96 6.92 19.94
C ARG A 242 10.38 8.08 19.14
N ARG A 243 11.10 8.54 18.11
CA ARG A 243 10.60 9.60 17.21
C ARG A 243 9.37 9.14 16.44
N GLY A 244 9.36 7.90 15.98
CA GLY A 244 8.23 7.31 15.25
C GLY A 244 6.98 7.21 16.12
N LEU A 245 7.11 6.68 17.33
CA LEU A 245 6.03 6.58 18.31
C LEU A 245 5.51 7.95 18.70
N SER A 246 6.38 8.95 18.87
CA SER A 246 5.94 10.33 19.14
C SER A 246 5.13 10.92 17.98
N ALA A 247 5.49 10.63 16.72
CA ALA A 247 4.71 11.05 15.57
C ALA A 247 3.35 10.33 15.50
N LEU A 248 3.30 9.03 15.78
CA LEU A 248 2.04 8.28 15.88
C LEU A 248 1.16 8.81 17.01
N ASP A 249 1.72 9.06 18.19
CA ASP A 249 1.01 9.61 19.35
C ASP A 249 0.33 10.95 19.01
N ALA A 250 1.04 11.85 18.32
CA ALA A 250 0.47 13.11 17.84
C ALA A 250 -0.72 12.90 16.88
N ILE A 251 -0.70 11.85 16.05
CA ILE A 251 -1.80 11.50 15.16
C ILE A 251 -2.99 10.97 15.96
N TYR A 252 -2.78 10.02 16.87
CA TYR A 252 -3.88 9.41 17.64
C TYR A 252 -4.52 10.41 18.60
N ASN A 253 -3.72 11.23 19.30
CA ASN A 253 -4.23 12.31 20.13
C ASN A 253 -4.95 13.39 19.28
N GLY A 254 -4.41 13.70 18.10
CA GLY A 254 -5.05 14.60 17.15
C GLY A 254 -6.40 14.08 16.60
N ARG A 255 -6.55 12.76 16.47
CA ARG A 255 -7.81 12.10 16.07
C ARG A 255 -8.86 12.19 17.17
N GLU A 256 -8.47 12.04 18.44
CA GLU A 256 -9.38 12.19 19.57
C GLU A 256 -9.96 13.61 19.65
N MET A 257 -9.10 14.64 19.49
CA MET A 257 -9.56 16.03 19.42
C MET A 257 -10.44 16.32 18.20
N ALA A 258 -10.18 15.64 17.08
CA ALA A 258 -10.95 15.74 15.85
C ALA A 258 -12.32 15.07 15.92
N ALA A 259 -12.47 13.97 16.66
CA ALA A 259 -13.75 13.27 16.82
C ALA A 259 -14.84 14.15 17.49
N TYR A 260 -14.43 15.16 18.25
CA TYR A 260 -15.31 16.21 18.79
C TYR A 260 -15.81 17.21 17.74
N VAL A 261 -15.16 17.30 16.57
CA VAL A 261 -15.52 18.21 15.48
C VAL A 261 -16.06 17.37 14.32
N VAL A 262 -17.40 17.31 14.21
CA VAL A 262 -18.17 16.51 13.24
C VAL A 262 -17.85 16.91 11.79
N ASP A 263 -16.75 16.43 11.24
CA ASP A 263 -16.45 16.57 9.82
C ASP A 263 -16.11 15.20 9.20
N LYS A 264 -17.03 14.71 8.39
CA LYS A 264 -17.01 13.40 7.72
C LYS A 264 -16.20 13.41 6.41
N SER A 265 -15.55 14.52 6.07
CA SER A 265 -14.80 14.70 4.81
C SER A 265 -13.28 14.51 4.95
N ARG A 266 -12.80 14.05 6.12
CA ARG A 266 -11.36 13.92 6.36
C ARG A 266 -10.76 12.76 5.54
N PRO A 267 -9.60 12.97 4.88
CA PRO A 267 -8.88 11.89 4.22
C PRO A 267 -8.56 10.80 5.24
N ARG A 268 -8.74 9.53 4.85
CA ARG A 268 -8.35 8.39 5.68
C ARG A 268 -6.86 8.53 6.00
N ILE A 269 -6.55 8.59 7.29
CA ILE A 269 -5.16 8.59 7.76
C ILE A 269 -4.74 7.13 7.82
N HIS A 270 -3.96 6.71 6.84
CA HIS A 270 -3.47 5.35 6.69
C HIS A 270 -2.29 5.13 7.64
N THR A 271 -2.49 4.61 8.86
CA THR A 271 -1.41 4.40 9.86
C THR A 271 -0.92 2.96 9.93
N LEU A 272 -1.45 2.07 9.09
CA LEU A 272 -1.19 0.63 9.17
C LEU A 272 0.30 0.30 9.03
N PHE A 273 0.99 0.81 8.00
CA PHE A 273 2.43 0.60 7.82
C PHE A 273 3.27 1.08 9.01
N PRO A 274 3.23 2.36 9.42
CA PRO A 274 4.07 2.81 10.51
C PRO A 274 3.75 2.11 11.84
N LEU A 275 2.47 1.87 12.14
CA LEU A 275 2.09 1.14 13.35
C LEU A 275 2.59 -0.31 13.33
N PHE A 276 2.47 -0.99 12.19
CA PHE A 276 2.94 -2.36 12.01
C PHE A 276 4.46 -2.46 12.23
N ILE A 277 5.26 -1.63 11.55
CA ILE A 277 6.72 -1.67 11.67
C ILE A 277 7.20 -1.29 13.08
N MET A 278 6.60 -0.27 13.71
CA MET A 278 7.00 0.10 15.08
C MET A 278 6.63 -0.98 16.10
N THR A 279 5.50 -1.66 15.89
CA THR A 279 5.09 -2.80 16.72
C THR A 279 6.08 -3.95 16.59
N LEU A 280 6.53 -4.26 15.36
CA LEU A 280 7.57 -5.26 15.13
C LEU A 280 8.87 -4.96 15.88
N GLU A 281 9.32 -3.71 15.84
CA GLU A 281 10.55 -3.30 16.52
C GLU A 281 10.41 -3.42 18.04
N VAL A 282 9.26 -3.00 18.61
CA VAL A 282 9.00 -3.13 20.07
C VAL A 282 8.96 -4.59 20.52
N ILE A 283 8.29 -5.46 19.77
CA ILE A 283 8.20 -6.89 20.12
C ILE A 283 9.57 -7.57 20.02
N SER A 284 10.37 -7.17 19.04
CA SER A 284 11.74 -7.70 18.86
C SER A 284 12.68 -7.20 19.96
N ALA A 285 12.52 -5.93 20.37
CA ALA A 285 13.35 -5.29 21.38
C ALA A 285 12.79 -5.48 22.80
N HIS A 286 13.33 -6.45 23.54
CA HIS A 286 12.90 -6.79 24.91
C HIS A 286 12.97 -5.60 25.90
N GLN A 287 13.73 -4.56 25.58
CA GLN A 287 13.94 -3.37 26.41
C GLN A 287 12.74 -2.41 26.41
N HIS A 288 11.83 -2.51 25.43
CA HIS A 288 10.73 -1.56 25.24
C HIS A 288 9.37 -2.08 25.70
N ARG A 289 9.35 -3.01 26.66
CA ARG A 289 8.11 -3.61 27.19
C ARG A 289 7.09 -2.57 27.69
N SER A 290 7.56 -1.42 28.15
CA SER A 290 6.71 -0.32 28.62
C SER A 290 5.86 0.34 27.52
N TRP A 291 6.18 0.12 26.24
CA TRP A 291 5.43 0.72 25.11
C TRP A 291 4.33 -0.20 24.55
N HIS A 292 4.27 -1.47 24.99
CA HIS A 292 3.22 -2.41 24.55
C HIS A 292 1.80 -1.90 24.81
N PRO A 293 1.45 -1.39 26.01
CA PRO A 293 0.07 -0.95 26.27
C PRO A 293 -0.37 0.19 25.36
N LEU A 294 0.57 1.08 24.98
CA LEU A 294 0.30 2.19 24.08
C LEU A 294 0.00 1.68 22.66
N LEU A 295 0.83 0.77 22.15
CA LEU A 295 0.63 0.14 20.84
C LEU A 295 -0.66 -0.68 20.78
N GLU A 296 -0.97 -1.46 21.83
CA GLU A 296 -2.23 -2.21 21.93
C GLU A 296 -3.46 -1.30 21.86
N SER A 297 -3.39 -0.12 22.50
CA SER A 297 -4.44 0.90 22.43
C SER A 297 -4.63 1.39 20.99
N TRP A 298 -3.56 1.73 20.28
CA TRP A 298 -3.63 2.19 18.89
C TRP A 298 -4.09 1.10 17.91
N ILE A 299 -3.64 -0.14 18.08
CA ILE A 299 -4.09 -1.30 17.30
C ILE A 299 -5.60 -1.49 17.48
N THR A 300 -6.10 -1.35 18.71
CA THR A 300 -7.53 -1.44 19.00
C THR A 300 -8.32 -0.34 18.29
N ILE A 301 -7.80 0.89 18.26
CA ILE A 301 -8.39 2.01 17.52
C ILE A 301 -8.41 1.71 16.02
N GLU A 302 -7.30 1.24 15.44
CA GLU A 302 -7.24 0.89 14.01
C GLU A 302 -8.21 -0.23 13.64
N ALA A 303 -8.26 -1.29 14.43
CA ALA A 303 -9.16 -2.41 14.20
C ALA A 303 -10.65 -1.99 14.27
N ALA A 304 -10.97 -0.97 15.09
CA ALA A 304 -12.31 -0.40 15.14
C ALA A 304 -12.64 0.46 13.91
N LEU A 305 -11.64 1.17 13.36
CA LEU A 305 -11.78 2.07 12.20
C LEU A 305 -11.78 1.32 10.86
N ASP A 306 -11.06 0.21 10.78
CA ASP A 306 -10.94 -0.60 9.58
C ASP A 306 -11.11 -2.09 9.84
N GLN A 307 -12.32 -2.58 9.53
CA GLN A 307 -12.71 -3.98 9.72
C GLN A 307 -12.41 -4.86 8.50
N THR A 308 -11.52 -4.42 7.62
CA THR A 308 -11.13 -5.21 6.44
C THR A 308 -10.33 -6.43 6.86
N SER A 309 -10.37 -7.49 6.06
CA SER A 309 -9.51 -8.66 6.31
C SER A 309 -8.04 -8.28 6.26
N ASN A 310 -7.65 -7.32 5.42
CA ASN A 310 -6.29 -6.86 5.28
C ASN A 310 -5.70 -6.35 6.61
N THR A 311 -6.39 -5.44 7.30
CA THR A 311 -5.97 -4.92 8.61
C THR A 311 -5.94 -6.01 9.68
N ARG A 312 -6.98 -6.86 9.72
CA ARG A 312 -7.04 -8.00 10.66
C ARG A 312 -5.89 -8.99 10.44
N LEU A 313 -5.55 -9.30 9.19
CA LEU A 313 -4.47 -10.21 8.84
C LEU A 313 -3.10 -9.63 9.18
N ALA A 314 -2.90 -8.31 9.03
CA ALA A 314 -1.70 -7.64 9.50
C ALA A 314 -1.49 -7.89 11.01
N TRP A 315 -2.53 -7.74 11.83
CA TRP A 315 -2.41 -7.97 13.27
C TRP A 315 -2.26 -9.45 13.64
N GLN A 316 -2.88 -10.37 12.90
CA GLN A 316 -2.63 -11.81 13.08
C GLN A 316 -1.17 -12.20 12.80
N ILE A 317 -0.51 -11.56 11.84
CA ILE A 317 0.92 -11.78 11.60
C ILE A 317 1.73 -11.35 12.84
N ILE A 318 1.39 -10.22 13.46
CA ILE A 318 2.04 -9.77 14.72
C ILE A 318 1.81 -10.77 15.86
N GLU A 319 0.58 -11.24 16.04
CA GLU A 319 0.25 -12.24 17.06
C GLU A 319 1.08 -13.52 16.90
N ASP A 320 1.16 -14.04 15.67
CA ASP A 320 1.96 -15.22 15.36
C ASP A 320 3.46 -14.99 15.58
N MET A 321 3.96 -13.79 15.31
CA MET A 321 5.36 -13.44 15.60
C MET A 321 5.63 -13.50 17.09
N ILE A 322 4.74 -12.95 17.91
CA ILE A 322 4.84 -13.01 19.38
C ILE A 322 4.83 -14.46 19.85
N GLU A 323 3.94 -15.30 19.32
CA GLU A 323 3.86 -16.72 19.67
C GLU A 323 5.12 -17.48 19.24
N SER A 324 5.61 -17.23 18.03
CA SER A 324 6.84 -17.83 17.51
C SER A 324 8.05 -17.47 18.36
N LEU A 325 8.18 -16.20 18.75
CA LEU A 325 9.26 -15.72 19.63
C LEU A 325 9.19 -16.37 21.01
N LYS A 326 8.00 -16.56 21.59
CA LYS A 326 7.81 -17.31 22.85
C LYS A 326 8.28 -18.76 22.75
N MET A 327 8.14 -19.36 21.56
CA MET A 327 8.62 -20.72 21.27
C MET A 327 10.09 -20.78 20.85
N GLY A 328 10.80 -19.65 20.77
CA GLY A 328 12.20 -19.58 20.38
C GLY A 328 12.45 -19.57 18.87
N PHE A 329 11.41 -19.42 18.05
CA PHE A 329 11.53 -19.26 16.61
C PHE A 329 11.65 -17.78 16.22
N GLN A 330 12.51 -17.49 15.24
CA GLN A 330 12.66 -16.16 14.66
C GLN A 330 12.17 -16.20 13.22
N TYR A 331 10.87 -15.97 13.04
CA TYR A 331 10.27 -15.80 11.72
C TYR A 331 10.14 -14.33 11.36
N THR A 332 10.28 -14.02 10.09
CA THR A 332 9.98 -12.70 9.54
C THR A 332 8.47 -12.57 9.26
N PRO A 333 7.92 -11.35 9.18
CA PRO A 333 6.52 -11.15 8.80
C PRO A 333 6.18 -11.82 7.45
N ASP A 334 7.09 -11.71 6.48
CA ASP A 334 6.95 -12.32 5.15
C ASP A 334 6.91 -13.85 5.21
N GLN A 335 7.68 -14.48 6.10
CA GLN A 335 7.66 -15.94 6.27
C GLN A 335 6.32 -16.42 6.84
N ILE A 336 5.80 -15.73 7.87
CA ILE A 336 4.51 -16.07 8.47
C ILE A 336 3.37 -15.91 7.47
N ALA A 337 3.34 -14.79 6.75
CA ALA A 337 2.32 -14.56 5.73
C ALA A 337 2.37 -15.62 4.61
N LYS A 338 3.57 -16.01 4.17
CA LYS A 338 3.75 -17.09 3.18
C LYS A 338 3.30 -18.45 3.70
N MET A 339 3.59 -18.80 4.95
CA MET A 339 3.11 -20.04 5.57
C MET A 339 1.58 -20.10 5.64
N ARG A 340 0.93 -18.94 5.81
CA ARG A 340 -0.54 -18.80 5.79
C ARG A 340 -1.13 -18.70 4.38
N GLY A 341 -0.31 -18.53 3.35
CA GLY A 341 -0.78 -18.30 1.99
C GLY A 341 -1.53 -16.98 1.81
N ILE A 342 -1.18 -15.95 2.58
CA ILE A 342 -1.83 -14.63 2.56
C ILE A 342 -0.90 -13.55 2.02
N GLU A 343 -1.48 -12.49 1.44
CA GLU A 343 -0.79 -11.25 1.06
C GLU A 343 -1.51 -10.06 1.69
N VAL A 344 -0.75 -9.17 2.34
CA VAL A 344 -1.28 -8.01 3.07
C VAL A 344 -0.63 -6.74 2.54
N LEU A 345 -1.45 -5.74 2.25
CA LEU A 345 -1.01 -4.37 1.92
C LEU A 345 -1.04 -3.50 3.18
N LEU A 346 0.07 -2.91 3.56
CA LEU A 346 0.18 -2.03 4.73
C LEU A 346 -0.19 -0.58 4.36
N LEU A 347 -1.41 -0.35 3.88
CA LEU A 347 -1.96 0.98 3.61
C LEU A 347 -3.30 1.17 4.30
#